data_AF-A0A0R3FK23-F1
#
_entry.id   AF-A0A0R3FK23-F1
#
_cell.length_a   1.000
_cell.length_b   1.000
_cell.length_c   1.000
_cell.angle_alpha   90.00
_cell.angle_beta   90.00
_cell.angle_gamma   90.00
#
_symmetry.space_group_name_H-M   'P 1'
#
loop_
_entity.id
_entity.type
_entity.pdbx_description
1 polymer ?
#
loop_
_entity_poly.entity_id
_entity_poly.type
_entity_poly.pdbx_seq_one_letter_code
_entity_poly.pdbx_strand_id
1 'polypeptide(L)'
;MTLLAYLRALRRIDPCGLLLMLKDIGAPTYISGDVGGCFGSIKVTGTASPSSVGLSLVLGDYSRERPEFTIGGAPVFHSVGTCLYEFPIALNKLPNAPVLKGTRVPALRVVVVDGARGVPAPNCKMAQPVIGVLATLNPADMPVREALSAYPIKIAERDPCEILDEYPGRVDDLRPSLFGDPFSCRFSLKDSDTQFEFTIRTGVDPPSRLHEEIRDGVEYFHGQDGSMCTSMVRLGKPLYARDVPGGAMQENSTPERIFIEVLSFSLKAGNCGSTRAMIDKAVGIFRGSFD
;
A
#
# COMPACT_ATOMS: atom_id res chain seq x y z
N MET A 1 11.53 -14.09 13.49
CA MET A 1 11.22 -13.06 12.49
C MET A 1 10.12 -12.12 13.00
N THR A 2 10.49 -11.12 13.80
CA THR A 2 9.51 -10.18 14.40
C THR A 2 8.94 -9.19 13.38
N LEU A 3 9.76 -8.76 12.41
CA LEU A 3 9.36 -7.83 11.36
C LEU A 3 8.25 -8.40 10.45
N LEU A 4 8.36 -9.65 9.99
CA LEU A 4 7.34 -10.26 9.11
C LEU A 4 6.02 -10.47 9.83
N ALA A 5 6.04 -11.01 11.04
CA ALA A 5 4.84 -11.18 11.85
C ALA A 5 4.16 -9.83 12.11
N TYR A 6 4.95 -8.76 12.23
CA TYR A 6 4.46 -7.41 12.38
C TYR A 6 3.85 -6.84 11.09
N LEU A 7 4.51 -6.99 9.93
CA LEU A 7 3.95 -6.55 8.65
C LEU A 7 2.63 -7.27 8.34
N ARG A 8 2.53 -8.56 8.70
CA ARG A 8 1.27 -9.30 8.67
C ARG A 8 0.18 -8.64 9.52
N ALA A 9 0.50 -8.24 10.75
CA ALA A 9 -0.46 -7.55 11.61
C ALA A 9 -0.90 -6.20 11.01
N LEU A 10 0.01 -5.45 10.39
CA LEU A 10 -0.30 -4.18 9.73
C LEU A 10 -1.24 -4.38 8.53
N ARG A 11 -0.98 -5.37 7.67
CA ARG A 11 -1.82 -5.67 6.49
C ARG A 11 -3.26 -6.08 6.84
N ARG A 12 -3.52 -6.50 8.08
CA ARG A 12 -4.87 -6.82 8.58
C ARG A 12 -5.74 -5.59 8.79
N ILE A 13 -5.21 -4.37 8.79
CA ILE A 13 -6.05 -3.18 8.85
C ILE A 13 -6.67 -2.94 7.48
N ASP A 14 -7.97 -2.64 7.42
CA ASP A 14 -8.69 -2.23 6.20
C ASP A 14 -8.64 -0.70 6.05
N PRO A 15 -7.81 -0.13 5.15
CA PRO A 15 -7.75 1.31 4.95
C PRO A 15 -9.04 1.88 4.38
N CYS A 16 -9.81 1.09 3.63
CA CYS A 16 -11.10 1.53 3.12
C CYS A 16 -12.16 1.56 4.21
N GLY A 17 -12.13 0.62 5.15
CA GLY A 17 -12.93 0.68 6.37
C GLY A 17 -12.65 1.94 7.19
N LEU A 18 -11.38 2.35 7.30
CA LEU A 18 -10.99 3.58 8.01
C LEU A 18 -11.61 4.83 7.36
N LEU A 19 -11.70 4.86 6.03
CA LEU A 19 -12.35 5.95 5.31
C LEU A 19 -13.84 6.09 5.68
N LEU A 20 -14.52 4.99 6.00
CA LEU A 20 -15.94 5.01 6.39
C LEU A 20 -16.17 5.54 7.80
N MET A 21 -15.16 5.46 8.66
CA MET A 21 -15.21 6.07 9.99
C MET A 21 -15.32 7.60 9.91
N LEU A 22 -15.01 8.19 8.74
CA LEU A 22 -15.14 9.63 8.50
C LEU A 22 -16.59 10.11 8.27
N LYS A 23 -17.58 9.22 8.39
CA LYS A 23 -19.00 9.54 8.19
C LYS A 23 -19.51 10.73 9.02
N ASP A 24 -18.91 10.96 10.19
CA ASP A 24 -19.29 12.07 11.09
C ASP A 24 -18.71 13.41 10.64
N ILE A 25 -17.72 13.40 9.73
CA ILE A 25 -17.16 14.58 9.07
C ILE A 25 -17.99 14.92 7.81
N GLY A 26 -18.33 13.90 7.03
CA GLY A 26 -19.08 14.05 5.79
C GLY A 26 -19.44 12.69 5.19
N ALA A 27 -20.36 12.69 4.23
CA ALA A 27 -20.81 11.47 3.58
C ALA A 27 -19.75 10.98 2.58
N PRO A 28 -19.25 9.74 2.69
CA PRO A 28 -18.43 9.14 1.64
C PRO A 28 -19.22 9.09 0.32
N THR A 29 -18.61 9.52 -0.78
CA THR A 29 -19.26 9.57 -2.10
C THR A 29 -18.55 8.75 -3.16
N TYR A 30 -17.38 8.22 -2.84
CA TYR A 30 -16.56 7.42 -3.73
C TYR A 30 -15.52 6.67 -2.91
N ILE A 31 -15.25 5.42 -3.29
CA ILE A 31 -14.20 4.59 -2.70
C ILE A 31 -13.53 3.71 -3.76
N SER A 32 -12.21 3.65 -3.72
CA SER A 32 -11.37 2.82 -4.58
C SER A 32 -10.26 2.22 -3.72
N GLY A 33 -10.27 0.91 -3.58
CA GLY A 33 -9.25 0.20 -2.81
C GLY A 33 -7.98 0.00 -3.61
N ASP A 34 -6.86 0.10 -2.90
CA ASP A 34 -5.54 -0.39 -3.28
C ASP A 34 -5.21 -1.58 -2.35
N VAL A 35 -4.30 -2.44 -2.76
CA VAL A 35 -3.70 -3.47 -1.91
C VAL A 35 -3.22 -2.85 -0.60
N GLY A 36 -2.46 -1.76 -0.64
CA GLY A 36 -1.87 -1.10 0.53
C GLY A 36 -2.63 0.09 1.12
N GLY A 37 -3.71 0.50 0.47
CA GLY A 37 -4.37 1.76 0.79
C GLY A 37 -5.82 1.84 0.33
N CYS A 38 -6.37 3.02 0.49
CA CYS A 38 -7.69 3.37 -0.03
C CYS A 38 -7.70 4.82 -0.46
N PHE A 39 -8.32 5.08 -1.60
CA PHE A 39 -8.61 6.42 -2.06
C PHE A 39 -10.14 6.60 -2.08
N GLY A 40 -10.61 7.72 -1.55
CA GLY A 40 -12.03 8.02 -1.50
C GLY A 40 -12.30 9.52 -1.54
N SER A 41 -13.58 9.87 -1.46
CA SER A 41 -13.97 11.26 -1.23
C SER A 41 -15.08 11.38 -0.19
N ILE A 42 -15.04 12.48 0.56
CA ILE A 42 -16.05 12.83 1.57
C ILE A 42 -16.73 14.15 1.20
N LYS A 43 -18.06 14.14 1.17
CA LYS A 43 -18.88 15.32 0.94
C LYS A 43 -19.34 15.90 2.27
N VAL A 44 -18.78 17.06 2.62
CA VAL A 44 -19.17 17.82 3.80
C VAL A 44 -20.36 18.72 3.46
N THR A 45 -21.34 18.78 4.36
CA THR A 45 -22.51 19.66 4.21
C THR A 45 -22.06 21.12 4.09
N GLY A 46 -22.57 21.84 3.09
CA GLY A 46 -22.26 23.25 2.84
C GLY A 46 -21.00 23.51 2.00
N THR A 47 -20.24 22.47 1.59
CA THR A 47 -19.16 22.64 0.61
C THR A 47 -19.67 22.44 -0.81
N ALA A 48 -19.02 23.07 -1.81
CA ALA A 48 -19.37 22.89 -3.21
C ALA A 48 -18.88 21.53 -3.77
N SER A 49 -17.68 21.11 -3.38
CA SER A 49 -17.03 19.91 -3.89
C SER A 49 -16.64 18.94 -2.76
N PRO A 50 -16.64 17.62 -3.00
CA PRO A 50 -16.06 16.66 -2.07
C PRO A 50 -14.57 16.90 -1.84
N SER A 51 -14.07 16.51 -0.67
CA SER A 51 -12.64 16.44 -0.38
C SER A 51 -12.13 15.04 -0.68
N SER A 52 -10.99 14.94 -1.35
CA SER A 52 -10.33 13.67 -1.64
C SER A 52 -9.51 13.21 -0.43
N VAL A 53 -9.61 11.93 -0.08
CA VAL A 53 -8.90 11.33 1.05
C VAL A 53 -8.16 10.09 0.57
N GLY A 54 -6.84 10.07 0.69
CA GLY A 54 -6.00 8.90 0.49
C GLY A 54 -5.48 8.39 1.82
N LEU A 55 -5.61 7.11 2.07
CA LEU A 55 -5.14 6.42 3.28
C LEU A 55 -4.19 5.30 2.86
N SER A 56 -3.02 5.20 3.45
CA SER A 56 -2.14 4.05 3.26
C SER A 56 -1.37 3.70 4.52
N LEU A 57 -1.05 2.42 4.65
CA LEU A 57 -0.32 1.89 5.80
C LEU A 57 1.17 1.89 5.48
N VAL A 58 1.99 2.40 6.40
CA VAL A 58 3.44 2.48 6.20
C VAL A 58 4.20 2.11 7.47
N LEU A 59 5.46 1.75 7.29
CA LEU A 59 6.44 1.59 8.36
C LEU A 59 7.43 2.77 8.33
N GLY A 60 7.12 3.82 9.07
CA GLY A 60 7.89 5.07 9.11
C GLY A 60 8.96 5.10 10.21
N ASP A 61 9.98 5.96 10.07
CA ASP A 61 10.99 6.26 11.09
C ASP A 61 10.95 7.74 11.43
N TYR A 62 10.26 8.09 12.53
CA TYR A 62 10.08 9.48 12.96
C TYR A 62 11.10 9.93 14.01
N SER A 63 12.16 9.14 14.26
CA SER A 63 13.11 9.39 15.36
C SER A 63 13.86 10.72 15.27
N ARG A 64 13.92 11.32 14.06
CA ARG A 64 14.59 12.60 13.79
C ARG A 64 13.62 13.71 13.37
N GLU A 65 12.33 13.40 13.29
CA GLU A 65 11.32 14.33 12.82
C GLU A 65 10.72 15.13 13.98
N ARG A 66 10.29 16.36 13.69
CA ARG A 66 9.52 17.17 14.63
C ARG A 66 8.05 17.06 14.25
N PRO A 67 7.16 16.69 15.19
CA PRO A 67 5.72 16.73 14.93
C PRO A 67 5.30 18.17 14.60
N GLU A 68 4.45 18.32 13.58
CA GLU A 68 3.82 19.60 13.23
C GLU A 68 2.79 19.98 14.32
N PHE A 69 2.02 18.99 14.78
CA PHE A 69 1.07 19.13 15.88
C PHE A 69 0.82 17.78 16.56
N THR A 70 -0.08 17.78 17.56
CA THR A 70 -0.48 16.58 18.31
C THR A 70 -2.00 16.52 18.39
N ILE A 71 -2.58 15.33 18.21
CA ILE A 71 -4.02 15.07 18.33
C ILE A 71 -4.22 13.85 19.24
N GLY A 72 -4.99 13.98 20.31
CA GLY A 72 -5.26 12.85 21.22
C GLY A 72 -3.99 12.24 21.85
N GLY A 73 -2.89 13.00 21.92
CA GLY A 73 -1.58 12.53 22.36
C GLY A 73 -0.75 11.85 21.26
N ALA A 74 -1.28 11.64 20.06
CA ALA A 74 -0.54 11.13 18.90
C ALA A 74 0.20 12.28 18.19
N PRO A 75 1.52 12.18 17.98
CA PRO A 75 2.27 13.14 17.19
C PRO A 75 1.90 13.00 15.71
N VAL A 76 1.71 14.13 15.03
CA VAL A 76 1.40 14.18 13.59
C VAL A 76 2.54 14.87 12.85
N PHE A 77 3.07 14.18 11.86
CA PHE A 77 4.17 14.61 11.00
C PHE A 77 3.63 15.08 9.66
N HIS A 78 4.15 16.18 9.13
CA HIS A 78 3.65 16.79 7.90
C HIS A 78 4.78 16.91 6.88
N SER A 79 4.50 16.48 5.65
CA SER A 79 5.38 16.75 4.52
C SER A 79 5.12 18.17 3.99
N VAL A 80 6.03 19.09 4.31
CA VAL A 80 5.94 20.51 3.96
C VAL A 80 5.63 20.72 2.47
N GLY A 81 4.69 21.61 2.17
CA GLY A 81 4.27 21.92 0.79
C GLY A 81 3.29 20.91 0.17
N THR A 82 2.85 19.91 0.95
CA THR A 82 1.87 18.90 0.52
C THR A 82 0.69 18.84 1.48
N CYS A 83 -0.34 18.05 1.17
CA CYS A 83 -1.36 17.66 2.16
C CYS A 83 -1.15 16.24 2.71
N LEU A 84 0.11 15.76 2.73
CA LEU A 84 0.47 14.45 3.24
C LEU A 84 0.88 14.56 4.71
N TYR A 85 0.16 13.83 5.55
CA TYR A 85 0.39 13.72 6.98
C TYR A 85 0.60 12.26 7.36
N GLU A 86 1.44 12.02 8.36
CA GLU A 86 1.66 10.68 8.91
C GLU A 86 1.58 10.74 10.43
N PHE A 87 1.02 9.69 11.04
CA PHE A 87 1.03 9.56 12.49
C PHE A 87 1.13 8.09 12.90
N PRO A 88 1.87 7.78 13.98
CA PRO A 88 1.97 6.42 14.47
C PRO A 88 0.60 5.87 14.90
N ILE A 89 0.34 4.62 14.55
CA ILE A 89 -0.83 3.88 15.04
C ILE A 89 -0.40 2.87 16.08
N ALA A 90 -1.23 2.62 17.09
CA ALA A 90 -0.88 1.70 18.18
C ALA A 90 -1.14 0.24 17.78
N LEU A 91 -0.35 -0.29 16.83
CA LEU A 91 -0.50 -1.65 16.30
C LEU A 91 -0.33 -2.73 17.38
N ASN A 92 0.49 -2.47 18.40
CA ASN A 92 0.67 -3.38 19.54
C ASN A 92 -0.61 -3.62 20.35
N LYS A 93 -1.66 -2.83 20.12
CA LYS A 93 -2.98 -3.01 20.73
C LYS A 93 -3.92 -3.86 19.87
N LEU A 94 -3.52 -4.26 18.66
CA LEU A 94 -4.29 -5.22 17.87
C LEU A 94 -4.11 -6.65 18.42
N PRO A 95 -5.15 -7.49 18.37
CA PRO A 95 -5.06 -8.88 18.81
C PRO A 95 -3.94 -9.65 18.10
N ASN A 96 -3.07 -10.29 18.88
CA ASN A 96 -1.91 -11.08 18.43
C ASN A 96 -0.82 -10.28 17.70
N ALA A 97 -0.82 -8.94 17.80
CA ALA A 97 0.26 -8.14 17.20
C ALA A 97 1.58 -8.36 17.96
N PRO A 98 2.67 -8.71 17.27
CA PRO A 98 3.97 -8.86 17.91
C PRO A 98 4.53 -7.49 18.31
N VAL A 99 5.33 -7.46 19.39
CA VAL A 99 6.06 -6.26 19.80
C VAL A 99 7.14 -5.95 18.76
N LEU A 100 7.07 -4.78 18.13
CA LEU A 100 8.13 -4.32 17.22
C LEU A 100 9.31 -3.75 18.03
N LYS A 101 10.53 -4.14 17.64
CA LYS A 101 11.79 -3.58 18.16
C LYS A 101 12.43 -2.70 17.09
N GLY A 102 12.97 -1.54 17.48
CA GLY A 102 13.66 -0.62 16.57
C GLY A 102 13.08 0.79 16.59
N THR A 103 13.57 1.65 15.68
CA THR A 103 13.13 3.05 15.53
C THR A 103 11.89 3.19 14.65
N ARG A 104 11.65 2.22 13.77
CA ARG A 104 10.50 2.23 12.87
C ARG A 104 9.21 1.87 13.60
N VAL A 105 8.12 2.54 13.26
CA VAL A 105 6.79 2.36 13.87
C VAL A 105 5.71 2.32 12.79
N PRO A 106 4.57 1.66 13.04
CA PRO A 106 3.49 1.61 12.08
C PRO A 106 2.84 2.97 12.08
N ALA A 107 2.54 3.49 10.90
CA ALA A 107 1.86 4.73 10.76
C ALA A 107 0.77 4.64 9.70
N LEU A 108 -0.23 5.50 9.89
CA LEU A 108 -1.18 5.80 8.85
C LEU A 108 -0.68 7.04 8.12
N ARG A 109 -0.47 6.90 6.82
CA ARG A 109 -0.28 8.02 5.90
C ARG A 109 -1.63 8.48 5.40
N VAL A 110 -1.89 9.78 5.51
CA VAL A 110 -3.15 10.42 5.16
C VAL A 110 -2.85 11.57 4.21
N VAL A 111 -3.48 11.56 3.04
CA VAL A 111 -3.47 12.66 2.08
C VAL A 111 -4.88 13.23 1.98
N VAL A 112 -5.08 14.51 2.31
CA VAL A 112 -6.41 15.16 2.21
C VAL A 112 -6.33 16.42 1.37
N VAL A 113 -7.03 16.42 0.23
CA VAL A 113 -7.06 17.57 -0.68
C VAL A 113 -8.49 18.04 -0.88
N ASP A 114 -8.75 19.30 -0.56
CA ASP A 114 -10.07 19.92 -0.71
C ASP A 114 -10.29 20.42 -2.13
N GLY A 115 -11.48 20.13 -2.68
CA GLY A 115 -11.91 20.63 -3.97
C GLY A 115 -11.55 19.74 -5.16
N ALA A 116 -11.87 20.23 -6.35
CA ALA A 116 -11.62 19.50 -7.60
C ALA A 116 -10.11 19.49 -7.95
N ARG A 117 -9.64 18.42 -8.59
CA ARG A 117 -8.28 18.34 -9.16
C ARG A 117 -8.03 19.57 -10.04
N GLY A 118 -6.91 20.28 -9.83
CA GLY A 118 -6.48 21.41 -10.69
C GLY A 118 -6.31 22.78 -10.02
N VAL A 119 -6.45 22.89 -8.70
CA VAL A 119 -6.17 24.15 -7.97
C VAL A 119 -4.65 24.32 -7.74
N PRO A 120 -4.05 25.51 -7.95
CA PRO A 120 -2.59 25.71 -7.92
C PRO A 120 -1.92 25.46 -6.55
N ALA A 121 -2.68 25.52 -5.46
CA ALA A 121 -2.22 25.22 -4.12
C ALA A 121 -3.14 24.18 -3.47
N PRO A 122 -2.60 23.08 -2.92
CA PRO A 122 -3.39 22.12 -2.17
C PRO A 122 -4.04 22.82 -0.97
N ASN A 123 -5.37 22.83 -0.91
CA ASN A 123 -6.10 23.25 0.27
C ASN A 123 -6.27 22.02 1.18
N CYS A 124 -5.63 22.05 2.36
CA CYS A 124 -5.62 20.93 3.30
C CYS A 124 -6.52 21.17 4.52
N LYS A 125 -7.54 22.04 4.45
CA LYS A 125 -8.37 22.40 5.61
C LYS A 125 -9.06 21.20 6.23
N MET A 126 -9.47 20.22 5.42
CA MET A 126 -10.07 18.98 5.94
C MET A 126 -9.07 17.97 6.51
N ALA A 127 -7.76 18.20 6.40
CA ALA A 127 -6.77 17.27 6.94
C ALA A 127 -6.88 17.13 8.46
N GLN A 128 -6.95 18.24 9.20
CA GLN A 128 -6.97 18.20 10.67
C GLN A 128 -8.24 17.52 11.23
N PRO A 129 -9.47 17.77 10.74
CA PRO A 129 -10.65 16.99 11.12
C PRO A 129 -10.52 15.49 10.83
N VAL A 130 -10.03 15.13 9.63
CA VAL A 130 -9.85 13.73 9.21
C VAL A 130 -8.84 13.01 10.11
N ILE A 131 -7.67 13.62 10.32
CA ILE A 131 -6.64 13.10 11.24
C ILE A 131 -7.19 13.06 12.67
N GLY A 132 -8.01 14.03 13.07
CA GLY A 132 -8.75 14.06 14.33
C GLY A 132 -9.44 12.75 14.65
N VAL A 133 -10.29 12.28 13.72
CA VAL A 133 -11.01 11.02 13.84
C VAL A 133 -10.06 9.81 13.83
N LEU A 134 -9.12 9.78 12.88
CA LEU A 134 -8.27 8.59 12.68
C LEU A 134 -7.21 8.40 13.77
N ALA A 135 -6.63 9.48 14.29
CA ALA A 135 -5.59 9.44 15.31
C ALA A 135 -6.16 9.19 16.73
N THR A 136 -7.45 9.51 16.95
CA THR A 136 -8.13 9.24 18.22
C THR A 136 -8.91 7.92 18.22
N LEU A 137 -8.96 7.21 17.09
CA LEU A 137 -9.61 5.92 16.97
C LEU A 137 -9.01 4.93 17.98
N ASN A 138 -9.88 4.31 18.77
CA ASN A 138 -9.47 3.22 19.63
C ASN A 138 -8.96 2.06 18.76
N PRO A 139 -7.73 1.56 18.98
CA PRO A 139 -7.15 0.50 18.15
C PRO A 139 -7.99 -0.79 18.09
N ALA A 140 -8.79 -1.08 19.13
CA ALA A 140 -9.71 -2.22 19.10
C ALA A 140 -10.85 -2.06 18.08
N ASP A 141 -11.17 -0.81 17.70
CA ASP A 141 -12.21 -0.46 16.74
C ASP A 141 -11.64 -0.26 15.33
N MET A 142 -10.34 -0.51 15.12
CA MET A 142 -9.76 -0.48 13.77
C MET A 142 -10.39 -1.57 12.90
N PRO A 143 -10.88 -1.21 11.71
CA PRO A 143 -11.52 -2.17 10.81
C PRO A 143 -10.49 -3.20 10.34
N VAL A 144 -10.89 -4.46 10.38
CA VAL A 144 -10.06 -5.60 9.97
C VAL A 144 -10.39 -5.96 8.53
N ARG A 145 -9.35 -6.24 7.75
CA ARG A 145 -9.45 -6.77 6.40
C ARG A 145 -9.95 -8.21 6.45
N GLU A 146 -11.20 -8.42 6.05
CA GLU A 146 -11.87 -9.72 5.93
C GLU A 146 -12.74 -9.76 4.67
N ALA A 147 -13.44 -10.88 4.43
CA ALA A 147 -14.38 -11.01 3.32
C ALA A 147 -15.48 -9.92 3.28
N LEU A 148 -15.76 -9.28 4.42
CA LEU A 148 -16.72 -8.19 4.58
C LEU A 148 -16.06 -6.80 4.63
N SER A 149 -14.79 -6.68 4.23
CA SER A 149 -14.10 -5.38 4.11
C SER A 149 -14.92 -4.41 3.25
N ALA A 150 -14.72 -3.11 3.49
CA ALA A 150 -15.37 -2.07 2.69
C ALA A 150 -15.06 -2.20 1.18
N TYR A 151 -13.87 -2.72 0.88
CA TYR A 151 -13.40 -3.02 -0.46
C TYR A 151 -12.52 -4.29 -0.42
N PRO A 152 -13.08 -5.50 -0.59
CA PRO A 152 -12.34 -6.75 -0.42
C PRO A 152 -11.35 -6.99 -1.57
N ILE A 153 -10.08 -7.20 -1.24
CA ILE A 153 -8.99 -7.52 -2.18
C ILE A 153 -8.23 -8.72 -1.61
N LYS A 154 -8.52 -9.93 -2.10
CA LYS A 154 -7.99 -11.19 -1.55
C LYS A 154 -6.46 -11.24 -1.52
N ILE A 155 -5.80 -10.80 -2.58
CA ILE A 155 -4.33 -10.77 -2.66
C ILE A 155 -3.68 -9.90 -1.56
N ALA A 156 -4.40 -8.90 -1.01
CA ALA A 156 -3.88 -8.05 0.04
C ALA A 156 -3.81 -8.75 1.42
N GLU A 157 -4.34 -9.97 1.54
CA GLU A 157 -4.14 -10.81 2.72
C GLU A 157 -2.83 -11.63 2.63
N ARG A 158 -2.22 -11.73 1.44
CA ARG A 158 -1.01 -12.52 1.21
C ARG A 158 0.23 -11.81 1.71
N ASP A 159 1.21 -12.59 2.15
CA ASP A 159 2.52 -12.09 2.52
C ASP A 159 3.45 -12.05 1.29
N PRO A 160 3.91 -10.88 0.82
CA PRO A 160 4.86 -10.78 -0.29
C PRO A 160 6.14 -11.59 -0.05
N CYS A 161 6.52 -11.85 1.22
CA CYS A 161 7.67 -12.68 1.54
C CYS A 161 7.44 -14.20 1.40
N GLU A 162 6.24 -14.67 1.05
CA GLU A 162 6.00 -16.09 0.68
C GLU A 162 6.87 -16.53 -0.51
N ILE A 163 7.31 -15.59 -1.36
CA ILE A 163 8.26 -15.88 -2.44
C ILE A 163 9.58 -16.50 -1.94
N LEU A 164 9.94 -16.30 -0.68
CA LEU A 164 11.17 -16.83 -0.09
C LEU A 164 11.11 -18.36 0.11
N ASP A 165 9.92 -18.96 0.13
CA ASP A 165 9.75 -20.41 0.25
C ASP A 165 10.31 -21.15 -0.99
N GLU A 166 10.45 -20.46 -2.12
CA GLU A 166 11.12 -20.94 -3.33
C GLU A 166 12.65 -20.96 -3.23
N TYR A 167 13.21 -20.40 -2.16
CA TYR A 167 14.66 -20.24 -1.95
C TYR A 167 15.10 -20.77 -0.57
N PRO A 168 14.77 -22.03 -0.22
CA PRO A 168 15.04 -22.57 1.11
C PRO A 168 16.53 -22.60 1.42
N GLY A 169 16.93 -22.04 2.57
CA GLY A 169 18.32 -21.99 3.01
C GLY A 169 19.22 -21.03 2.21
N ARG A 170 18.68 -20.35 1.19
CA ARG A 170 19.41 -19.44 0.31
C ARG A 170 19.19 -17.97 0.62
N VAL A 171 18.28 -17.60 1.51
CA VAL A 171 18.13 -16.20 1.94
C VAL A 171 19.36 -15.80 2.76
N ASP A 172 19.98 -14.70 2.37
CA ASP A 172 21.16 -14.14 3.05
C ASP A 172 20.77 -12.97 3.96
N ASP A 173 19.96 -12.04 3.44
CA ASP A 173 19.48 -10.87 4.18
C ASP A 173 18.00 -10.60 3.89
N LEU A 174 17.28 -10.11 4.91
CA LEU A 174 15.89 -9.67 4.85
C LEU A 174 15.79 -8.27 5.44
N ARG A 175 15.36 -7.30 4.62
CA ARG A 175 15.26 -5.90 4.99
C ARG A 175 13.81 -5.42 4.88
N PRO A 176 13.42 -4.38 5.64
CA PRO A 176 12.20 -3.65 5.32
C PRO A 176 12.29 -3.05 3.90
N SER A 177 11.13 -2.79 3.30
CA SER A 177 11.04 -1.98 2.08
C SER A 177 11.78 -0.65 2.22
N LEU A 178 12.30 -0.14 1.10
CA LEU A 178 12.90 1.19 1.04
C LEU A 178 11.97 2.27 1.59
N PHE A 179 10.69 2.20 1.22
CA PHE A 179 9.68 3.21 1.55
C PHE A 179 8.76 2.79 2.69
N GLY A 180 9.09 1.69 3.37
CA GLY A 180 8.27 1.16 4.46
C GLY A 180 6.95 0.57 3.99
N ASP A 181 6.84 0.18 2.71
CA ASP A 181 5.65 -0.47 2.16
C ASP A 181 5.45 -1.85 2.81
N PRO A 182 4.32 -2.11 3.49
CA PRO A 182 4.04 -3.41 4.08
C PRO A 182 3.71 -4.50 3.05
N PHE A 183 3.51 -4.16 1.79
CA PHE A 183 3.27 -5.07 0.69
C PHE A 183 4.51 -5.34 -0.17
N SER A 184 5.68 -4.98 0.37
CA SER A 184 6.98 -5.29 -0.22
C SER A 184 7.82 -6.22 0.65
N CYS A 185 8.59 -7.09 0.00
CA CYS A 185 9.59 -7.96 0.58
C CYS A 185 10.95 -7.70 -0.06
N ARG A 186 11.90 -7.17 0.71
CA ARG A 186 13.24 -6.86 0.23
C ARG A 186 14.27 -7.82 0.80
N PHE A 187 15.04 -8.48 -0.06
CA PHE A 187 15.95 -9.54 0.33
C PHE A 187 17.15 -9.69 -0.61
N SER A 188 18.15 -10.45 -0.17
CA SER A 188 19.23 -10.97 -0.99
C SER A 188 19.32 -12.49 -0.87
N LEU A 189 19.90 -13.12 -1.89
CA LEU A 189 20.17 -14.55 -1.89
C LEU A 189 21.67 -14.78 -1.72
N LYS A 190 22.05 -15.88 -1.04
CA LYS A 190 23.41 -16.37 -0.95
C LYS A 190 23.99 -16.55 -2.35
N ASP A 191 25.28 -16.20 -2.46
CA ASP A 191 26.04 -16.28 -3.70
C ASP A 191 25.45 -15.41 -4.84
N SER A 192 24.67 -14.38 -4.49
CA SER A 192 24.12 -13.40 -5.43
C SER A 192 24.51 -11.98 -5.03
N ASP A 193 25.16 -11.26 -5.94
CA ASP A 193 25.40 -9.82 -5.80
C ASP A 193 24.15 -8.97 -6.17
N THR A 194 22.97 -9.59 -6.16
CA THR A 194 21.71 -8.96 -6.55
C THR A 194 20.81 -8.79 -5.33
N GLN A 195 20.32 -7.58 -5.16
CA GLN A 195 19.26 -7.29 -4.20
C GLN A 195 17.92 -7.30 -4.92
N PHE A 196 16.92 -7.95 -4.31
CA PHE A 196 15.57 -8.04 -4.82
C PHE A 196 14.60 -7.26 -3.92
N GLU A 197 13.62 -6.61 -4.52
CA GLU A 197 12.42 -6.09 -3.87
C GLU A 197 11.21 -6.61 -4.63
N PHE A 198 10.44 -7.46 -3.96
CA PHE A 198 9.20 -8.02 -4.44
C PHE A 198 8.04 -7.20 -3.88
N THR A 199 7.13 -6.72 -4.71
CA THR A 199 6.03 -5.84 -4.28
C THR A 199 4.71 -6.28 -4.89
N ILE A 200 3.65 -6.27 -4.09
CA ILE A 200 2.26 -6.37 -4.57
C ILE A 200 1.66 -4.97 -4.51
N ARG A 201 1.24 -4.43 -5.65
CA ARG A 201 0.70 -3.06 -5.75
C ARG A 201 -0.50 -3.00 -6.68
N THR A 202 -1.27 -1.92 -6.62
CA THR A 202 -2.21 -1.57 -7.69
C THR A 202 -1.67 -0.46 -8.58
N GLY A 203 -2.23 -0.34 -9.78
CA GLY A 203 -2.02 0.78 -10.68
C GLY A 203 -3.01 0.76 -11.85
N VAL A 204 -3.18 1.89 -12.52
CA VAL A 204 -4.00 1.97 -13.74
C VAL A 204 -3.29 1.30 -14.92
N ASP A 205 -2.04 1.71 -15.17
CA ASP A 205 -1.22 1.26 -16.29
C ASP A 205 0.17 0.81 -15.83
N PRO A 206 0.79 -0.14 -16.53
CA PRO A 206 2.21 -0.44 -16.33
C PRO A 206 3.06 0.78 -16.75
N PRO A 207 4.27 0.96 -16.17
CA PRO A 207 5.18 2.01 -16.61
C PRO A 207 5.48 1.89 -18.12
N SER A 208 5.32 2.98 -18.87
CA SER A 208 5.43 3.01 -20.34
C SER A 208 6.78 2.58 -20.90
N ARG A 209 7.83 2.62 -20.08
CA ARG A 209 9.19 2.18 -20.42
C ARG A 209 9.37 0.65 -20.41
N LEU A 210 8.38 -0.10 -19.97
CA LEU A 210 8.45 -1.56 -19.93
C LEU A 210 7.93 -2.15 -21.24
N HIS A 211 8.65 -3.16 -21.71
CA HIS A 211 8.23 -3.99 -22.83
C HIS A 211 7.19 -5.01 -22.38
N GLU A 212 6.06 -5.04 -23.07
CA GLU A 212 4.97 -5.99 -22.83
C GLU A 212 5.24 -7.32 -23.51
N GLU A 213 5.01 -8.42 -22.77
CA GLU A 213 5.07 -9.79 -23.26
C GLU A 213 3.83 -10.54 -22.76
N ILE A 214 3.10 -11.22 -23.65
CA ILE A 214 1.94 -12.05 -23.28
C ILE A 214 2.33 -13.52 -23.38
N ARG A 215 2.21 -14.25 -22.26
CA ARG A 215 2.51 -15.69 -22.20
C ARG A 215 1.42 -16.40 -21.40
N ASP A 216 0.83 -17.45 -21.98
CA ASP A 216 -0.25 -18.24 -21.37
C ASP A 216 -1.44 -17.39 -20.86
N GLY A 217 -1.77 -16.33 -21.60
CA GLY A 217 -2.85 -15.39 -21.26
C GLY A 217 -2.53 -14.48 -20.08
N VAL A 218 -1.27 -14.43 -19.64
CA VAL A 218 -0.78 -13.55 -18.58
C VAL A 218 0.10 -12.47 -19.20
N GLU A 219 -0.15 -11.22 -18.82
CA GLU A 219 0.61 -10.05 -19.30
C GLU A 219 1.77 -9.75 -18.37
N TYR A 220 2.98 -9.85 -18.92
CA TYR A 220 4.23 -9.52 -18.29
C TYR A 220 4.75 -8.20 -18.85
N PHE A 221 5.45 -7.45 -18.00
CA PHE A 221 6.11 -6.21 -18.38
C PHE A 221 7.53 -6.21 -17.85
N HIS A 222 8.50 -6.01 -18.74
CA HIS A 222 9.92 -6.11 -18.44
C HIS A 222 10.67 -4.85 -18.84
N GLY A 223 11.64 -4.44 -18.03
CA GLY A 223 12.48 -3.30 -18.33
C GLY A 223 13.84 -3.40 -17.68
N GLN A 224 14.80 -2.67 -18.26
CA GLN A 224 16.14 -2.54 -17.72
C GLN A 224 16.53 -1.06 -17.79
N ASP A 225 17.06 -0.56 -16.69
CA ASP A 225 17.56 0.81 -16.54
C ASP A 225 18.92 0.75 -15.84
N GLY A 226 19.99 0.77 -16.64
CA GLY A 226 21.35 0.52 -16.17
C GLY A 226 21.48 -0.84 -15.49
N SER A 227 21.74 -0.83 -14.18
CA SER A 227 21.91 -2.04 -13.36
C SER A 227 20.64 -2.47 -12.61
N MET A 228 19.53 -1.77 -12.84
CA MET A 228 18.22 -2.12 -12.32
C MET A 228 17.42 -2.88 -13.39
N CYS A 229 16.85 -4.01 -13.00
CA CYS A 229 15.88 -4.74 -13.80
C CYS A 229 14.52 -4.71 -13.12
N THR A 230 13.48 -4.45 -13.90
CA THR A 230 12.08 -4.51 -13.47
C THR A 230 11.40 -5.63 -14.22
N SER A 231 10.67 -6.47 -13.49
CA SER A 231 9.80 -7.48 -14.05
C SER A 231 8.49 -7.46 -13.28
N MET A 232 7.37 -7.29 -13.97
CA MET A 232 6.07 -7.26 -13.32
C MET A 232 5.04 -8.03 -14.12
N VAL A 233 3.96 -8.42 -13.46
CA VAL A 233 2.87 -9.18 -14.05
C VAL A 233 1.55 -8.61 -13.60
N ARG A 234 0.60 -8.51 -14.53
CA ARG A 234 -0.78 -8.14 -14.22
C ARG A 234 -1.58 -9.39 -13.88
N LEU A 235 -2.27 -9.39 -12.74
CA LEU A 235 -3.07 -10.53 -12.28
C LEU A 235 -4.43 -10.08 -11.74
N GLY A 236 -5.41 -10.98 -11.86
CA GLY A 236 -6.76 -10.79 -11.34
C GLY A 236 -7.66 -9.89 -12.18
N LYS A 237 -8.87 -9.66 -11.66
CA LYS A 237 -9.88 -8.80 -12.30
C LYS A 237 -9.57 -7.32 -12.03
N PRO A 238 -9.99 -6.41 -12.92
CA PRO A 238 -9.89 -4.98 -12.65
C PRO A 238 -10.68 -4.59 -11.39
N LEU A 239 -10.10 -3.66 -10.63
CA LEU A 239 -10.66 -3.10 -9.42
C LEU A 239 -11.33 -1.77 -9.77
N TYR A 240 -12.66 -1.80 -9.86
CA TYR A 240 -13.47 -0.60 -10.11
C TYR A 240 -13.81 0.12 -8.83
N ALA A 241 -13.86 1.44 -8.89
CA ALA A 241 -14.35 2.23 -7.79
C ALA A 241 -15.84 1.93 -7.52
N ARG A 242 -16.29 2.31 -6.33
CA ARG A 242 -17.67 2.18 -5.87
C ARG A 242 -18.14 3.49 -5.29
N ASP A 243 -19.46 3.73 -5.31
CA ASP A 243 -20.04 4.94 -4.72
C ASP A 243 -19.82 4.97 -3.19
N VAL A 244 -20.04 3.83 -2.55
CA VAL A 244 -19.93 3.60 -1.10
C VAL A 244 -19.69 2.10 -0.87
N PRO A 245 -19.36 1.64 0.35
CA PRO A 245 -19.28 0.20 0.67
C PRO A 245 -20.57 -0.51 0.30
N GLY A 246 -20.44 -1.63 -0.41
CA GLY A 246 -21.60 -2.37 -0.93
C GLY A 246 -22.41 -1.64 -2.01
N GLY A 247 -22.02 -0.43 -2.40
CA GLY A 247 -22.60 0.31 -3.52
C GLY A 247 -22.25 -0.27 -4.89
N ALA A 248 -22.87 0.28 -5.93
CA ALA A 248 -22.66 -0.13 -7.30
C ALA A 248 -21.20 0.08 -7.72
N MET A 249 -20.68 -0.86 -8.52
CA MET A 249 -19.38 -0.70 -9.17
C MET A 249 -19.51 0.32 -10.29
N GLN A 250 -18.58 1.27 -10.34
CA GLN A 250 -18.49 2.26 -11.42
C GLN A 250 -17.70 1.66 -12.58
N GLU A 251 -18.29 0.72 -13.33
CA GLU A 251 -17.60 0.03 -14.44
C GLU A 251 -17.20 0.96 -15.60
N ASN A 252 -17.76 2.17 -15.65
CA ASN A 252 -17.40 3.23 -16.57
C ASN A 252 -16.18 4.05 -16.11
N SER A 253 -15.67 3.85 -14.90
CA SER A 253 -14.43 4.50 -14.42
C SER A 253 -13.20 3.77 -14.95
N THR A 254 -12.05 4.46 -14.97
CA THR A 254 -10.76 3.81 -15.17
C THR A 254 -10.46 2.87 -14.00
N PRO A 255 -10.31 1.55 -14.21
CA PRO A 255 -10.07 0.63 -13.11
C PRO A 255 -8.60 0.62 -12.69
N GLU A 256 -8.38 0.35 -11.42
CA GLU A 256 -7.09 -0.08 -10.89
C GLU A 256 -6.87 -1.56 -11.24
N ARG A 257 -5.62 -1.98 -11.38
CA ARG A 257 -5.22 -3.36 -11.66
C ARG A 257 -4.16 -3.80 -10.68
N ILE A 258 -4.21 -5.06 -10.28
CA ILE A 258 -3.18 -5.60 -9.40
C ILE A 258 -1.97 -5.99 -10.24
N PHE A 259 -0.82 -5.55 -9.76
CA PHE A 259 0.48 -5.92 -10.28
C PHE A 259 1.31 -6.58 -9.18
N ILE A 260 1.94 -7.67 -9.55
CA ILE A 260 3.08 -8.20 -8.80
C ILE A 260 4.33 -7.71 -9.52
N GLU A 261 5.27 -7.14 -8.77
CA GLU A 261 6.48 -6.53 -9.30
C GLU A 261 7.70 -7.08 -8.59
N VAL A 262 8.75 -7.35 -9.36
CA VAL A 262 10.09 -7.66 -8.89
C VAL A 262 11.02 -6.59 -9.44
N LEU A 263 11.62 -5.84 -8.53
CA LEU A 263 12.75 -4.99 -8.81
C LEU A 263 14.02 -5.71 -8.37
N SER A 264 15.05 -5.66 -9.19
CA SER A 264 16.36 -6.16 -8.80
C SER A 264 17.45 -5.16 -9.14
N PHE A 265 18.39 -4.99 -8.23
CA PHE A 265 19.55 -4.12 -8.40
C PHE A 265 20.83 -4.92 -8.19
N SER A 266 21.80 -4.77 -9.11
CA SER A 266 23.16 -5.31 -8.95
C SER A 266 24.20 -4.22 -9.17
N LEU A 267 25.38 -4.36 -8.55
CA LEU A 267 26.53 -3.49 -8.78
C LEU A 267 27.34 -3.90 -10.03
N LYS A 268 27.09 -5.10 -10.58
CA LYS A 268 27.65 -5.58 -11.84
C LYS A 268 26.61 -5.44 -12.95
N ALA A 269 27.04 -5.49 -14.22
CA ALA A 269 26.11 -5.50 -15.35
C ALA A 269 25.06 -6.59 -15.14
N GLY A 270 23.81 -6.17 -14.92
CA GLY A 270 22.74 -7.05 -14.47
C GLY A 270 22.26 -7.96 -15.60
N ASN A 271 22.20 -9.27 -15.34
CA ASN A 271 21.40 -10.19 -16.14
C ASN A 271 19.97 -10.17 -15.57
N CYS A 272 19.03 -9.56 -16.29
CA CYS A 272 17.62 -9.49 -15.87
C CYS A 272 16.90 -10.85 -15.87
N GLY A 273 17.57 -11.94 -16.27
CA GLY A 273 17.03 -13.29 -16.25
C GLY A 273 16.63 -13.77 -14.84
N SER A 274 17.34 -13.36 -13.78
CA SER A 274 16.96 -13.72 -12.41
C SER A 274 15.67 -13.01 -11.97
N THR A 275 15.49 -11.74 -12.35
CA THR A 275 14.28 -10.95 -12.12
C THR A 275 13.08 -11.58 -12.84
N ARG A 276 13.27 -12.00 -14.10
CA ARG A 276 12.24 -12.69 -14.88
C ARG A 276 11.88 -14.05 -14.28
N ALA A 277 12.87 -14.86 -13.91
CA ALA A 277 12.63 -16.15 -13.26
C ALA A 277 11.89 -16.00 -11.91
N MET A 278 12.16 -14.92 -11.16
CA MET A 278 11.46 -14.65 -9.92
C MET A 278 10.00 -14.25 -10.14
N ILE A 279 9.69 -13.44 -11.17
CA ILE A 279 8.29 -13.11 -11.48
C ILE A 279 7.51 -14.36 -11.91
N ASP A 280 8.15 -15.29 -12.63
CA ASP A 280 7.52 -16.53 -13.07
C ASP A 280 7.13 -17.41 -11.88
N LYS A 281 8.02 -17.53 -10.89
CA LYS A 281 7.72 -18.20 -9.62
C LYS A 281 6.57 -17.53 -8.88
N ALA A 282 6.57 -16.19 -8.83
CA ALA A 282 5.52 -15.44 -8.17
C ALA A 282 4.13 -15.67 -8.78
N VAL A 283 4.04 -15.78 -10.12
CA VAL A 283 2.78 -16.18 -10.78
C VAL A 283 2.30 -17.53 -10.26
N GLY A 284 3.19 -18.52 -10.14
CA GLY A 284 2.84 -19.84 -9.61
C GLY A 284 2.28 -19.80 -8.17
N ILE A 285 2.79 -18.91 -7.33
CA ILE A 285 2.38 -18.78 -5.92
C ILE A 285 1.07 -17.99 -5.79
N PHE A 286 0.99 -16.84 -6.45
CA PHE A 286 -0.03 -15.85 -6.15
C PHE A 286 -1.24 -15.88 -7.09
N ARG A 287 -1.15 -16.53 -8.27
CA ARG A 287 -2.25 -16.56 -9.26
C ARG A 287 -3.57 -17.08 -8.69
N GLY A 288 -3.53 -18.00 -7.72
CA GLY A 288 -4.74 -18.51 -7.03
C GLY A 288 -5.37 -17.56 -6.01
N SER A 289 -4.77 -16.38 -5.77
CA SER A 289 -5.25 -15.42 -4.77
C SER A 289 -6.17 -14.33 -5.37
N PHE A 290 -6.67 -14.55 -6.58
CA PHE A 290 -7.46 -13.59 -7.36
C PHE A 290 -8.89 -14.06 -7.71
N ASP A 291 -9.21 -15.33 -7.43
CA ASP A 291 -10.56 -15.91 -7.53
C ASP A 291 -11.30 -15.73 -6.21
#